data_AF-A0A9C8SX24-F1
#
_entry.id   AF-A0A9C8SX24-F1
#
_cell.length_a   1.000
_cell.length_b   1.000
_cell.length_c   1.000
_cell.angle_alpha   90.00
_cell.angle_beta   90.00
_cell.angle_gamma   90.00
#
_symmetry.space_group_name_H-M   'P 1'
#
loop_
_entity.id
_entity.type
_entity.pdbx_description
1 polymer ?
#
loop_
_entity_poly.entity_id
_entity_poly.type
_entity_poly.pdbx_seq_one_letter_code
_entity_poly.pdbx_strand_id
1 'polypeptide(L)'
;MKIFNKKRGFTLIELLIVIGIIAVLMAIAIVAINPARQFAKANDAKRWGDVSAIANAISIKIVDEKGGWNTTGNCENLLAFTSTDIALAWDGTGADAAAFDICDCIVPDYLGSMPLDPSNGVTPDTLPCGTASYDTGYKISRNAAGRITISAPGYEFEGPISIGR
;
A
#
# COMPACT_ATOMS: atom_id res chain seq x y z
N MET A 1 -51.18 -47.87 5.23
CA MET A 1 -50.42 -48.21 4.00
C MET A 1 -49.16 -47.36 3.98
N LYS A 2 -47.98 -47.95 4.25
CA LYS A 2 -46.70 -47.21 4.30
C LYS A 2 -46.05 -47.27 2.91
N ILE A 3 -45.92 -46.12 2.25
CA ILE A 3 -45.27 -45.98 0.95
C ILE A 3 -43.76 -45.96 1.18
N PHE A 4 -43.04 -47.00 0.73
CA PHE A 4 -41.59 -47.02 0.76
C PHE A 4 -41.03 -46.16 -0.38
N ASN A 5 -40.55 -44.96 -0.05
CA ASN A 5 -39.80 -44.12 -0.99
C ASN A 5 -38.43 -44.78 -1.28
N LYS A 6 -38.24 -45.30 -2.50
CA LYS A 6 -36.92 -45.73 -2.98
C LYS A 6 -36.04 -44.49 -3.16
N LYS A 7 -35.10 -44.26 -2.22
CA LYS A 7 -34.04 -43.28 -2.43
C LYS A 7 -33.11 -43.80 -3.54
N ARG A 8 -33.05 -43.09 -4.67
CA ARG A 8 -32.07 -43.36 -5.73
C ARG A 8 -30.70 -42.89 -5.23
N GLY A 9 -29.71 -43.78 -5.26
CA GLY A 9 -28.31 -43.47 -4.96
C GLY A 9 -27.58 -43.01 -6.21
N PHE A 10 -26.51 -42.24 -6.02
CA PHE A 10 -25.57 -41.90 -7.09
C PHE A 10 -24.78 -43.13 -7.53
N THR A 11 -24.55 -43.28 -8.82
CA THR A 11 -23.64 -44.30 -9.36
C THR A 11 -22.20 -43.81 -9.30
N LEU A 12 -21.25 -44.76 -9.21
CA LEU A 12 -19.82 -44.45 -9.22
C LEU A 12 -19.40 -43.76 -10.54
N ILE A 13 -20.03 -44.13 -11.65
CA ILE A 13 -19.72 -43.54 -12.96
C ILE A 13 -20.21 -42.09 -13.06
N GLU A 14 -21.36 -41.76 -12.47
CA GLU A 14 -21.82 -40.37 -12.39
C GLU A 14 -20.85 -39.50 -11.59
N LEU A 15 -20.33 -40.01 -10.46
CA LEU A 15 -19.34 -39.27 -9.67
C LEU A 15 -18.03 -39.08 -10.45
N LEU A 16 -17.58 -40.11 -11.17
CA LEU A 16 -16.33 -40.09 -11.94
C LEU A 16 -16.38 -39.07 -13.10
N ILE A 17 -17.50 -38.99 -13.81
CA ILE A 17 -17.68 -38.00 -14.88
C ILE A 17 -17.70 -36.58 -14.30
N VAL A 18 -18.35 -36.37 -13.16
CA VAL A 18 -18.46 -35.05 -12.52
C VAL A 18 -17.08 -34.51 -12.11
N ILE A 19 -16.23 -35.32 -11.48
CA ILE A 19 -14.88 -34.87 -11.11
C ILE A 19 -14.01 -34.59 -12.35
N GLY A 20 -14.21 -35.34 -13.44
CA GLY A 20 -13.54 -35.09 -14.72
C GLY A 20 -13.94 -33.75 -15.32
N ILE A 21 -15.23 -33.43 -15.33
CA ILE A 21 -15.73 -32.13 -15.82
C ILE A 21 -15.23 -30.99 -14.94
N ILE A 22 -15.25 -31.14 -13.61
CA ILE A 22 -14.75 -30.12 -12.68
C ILE A 22 -13.27 -29.82 -12.92
N ALA A 23 -12.44 -30.86 -13.15
CA ALA A 23 -11.02 -30.67 -13.43
C ALA A 23 -10.78 -29.83 -14.71
N VAL A 24 -11.52 -30.10 -15.78
CA VAL A 24 -11.42 -29.34 -17.04
C VAL A 24 -11.89 -27.90 -16.85
N LEU A 25 -13.02 -27.68 -16.18
CA LEU A 25 -13.53 -26.33 -15.91
C LEU A 25 -12.56 -25.51 -15.06
N MET A 26 -11.94 -26.13 -14.05
CA MET A 26 -10.93 -25.47 -13.21
C MET A 26 -9.69 -25.05 -13.99
N ALA A 27 -9.19 -25.93 -14.88
CA ALA A 27 -8.05 -25.60 -15.73
C ALA A 27 -8.32 -24.37 -16.62
N ILE A 28 -9.51 -24.30 -17.23
CA ILE A 28 -9.93 -23.15 -18.04
C ILE A 28 -10.09 -21.89 -17.19
N ALA A 29 -10.70 -22.00 -16.00
CA ALA A 29 -10.94 -20.87 -15.11
C ALA A 29 -9.65 -20.19 -14.64
N ILE A 30 -8.60 -20.95 -14.31
CA ILE A 30 -7.31 -20.41 -13.87
C ILE A 30 -6.66 -19.58 -14.98
N VAL A 31 -6.68 -20.08 -16.22
CA VAL A 31 -6.14 -19.36 -17.38
C VAL A 31 -6.92 -18.08 -17.66
N ALA A 32 -8.24 -18.12 -17.49
CA ALA A 32 -9.10 -16.97 -17.74
C ALA A 32 -8.93 -15.83 -16.70
N ILE A 33 -8.67 -16.15 -15.43
CA ILE A 33 -8.63 -15.14 -14.34
C ILE A 33 -7.30 -14.40 -14.26
N ASN A 34 -6.20 -14.97 -14.78
CA ASN A 34 -4.84 -14.41 -14.68
C ASN A 34 -4.53 -13.91 -13.24
N PRO A 35 -4.27 -14.83 -12.29
CA PRO A 35 -4.11 -14.49 -10.87
C PRO A 35 -3.02 -13.44 -10.62
N ALA A 36 -1.92 -13.47 -11.39
CA ALA A 36 -0.85 -12.48 -11.29
C ALA A 36 -1.37 -11.05 -11.52
N ARG A 37 -2.23 -10.85 -12.52
CA ARG A 37 -2.85 -9.54 -12.79
C ARG A 37 -3.78 -9.10 -11.67
N GLN A 38 -4.47 -10.04 -11.02
CA GLN A 38 -5.38 -9.72 -9.91
C GLN A 38 -4.60 -9.31 -8.65
N PHE A 39 -3.46 -9.95 -8.37
CA PHE A 39 -2.56 -9.53 -7.30
C PHE A 39 -1.98 -8.14 -7.56
N ALA A 40 -1.51 -7.87 -8.77
CA ALA A 40 -1.00 -6.55 -9.16
C ALA A 40 -2.05 -5.44 -8.95
N LYS A 41 -3.30 -5.69 -9.34
CA LYS A 41 -4.41 -4.75 -9.10
C LYS A 41 -4.70 -4.53 -7.62
N ALA A 42 -4.63 -5.58 -6.80
CA ALA A 42 -4.82 -5.47 -5.36
C ALA A 42 -3.70 -4.65 -4.71
N ASN A 43 -2.45 -4.85 -5.14
CA ASN A 43 -1.29 -4.06 -4.69
C ASN A 43 -1.44 -2.59 -5.08
N ASP A 44 -1.81 -2.29 -6.32
CA ASP A 44 -2.04 -0.92 -6.77
C ASP A 44 -3.19 -0.24 -6.02
N ALA A 45 -4.29 -0.96 -5.75
CA ALA A 45 -5.39 -0.44 -4.93
C ALA A 45 -4.94 -0.12 -3.49
N LYS A 46 -4.08 -0.98 -2.91
CA LYS A 46 -3.47 -0.72 -1.61
C LYS A 46 -2.57 0.52 -1.64
N ARG A 47 -1.67 0.64 -2.63
CA ARG A 47 -0.80 1.82 -2.84
C ARG A 47 -1.60 3.11 -2.97
N TRP A 48 -2.73 3.08 -3.69
CA TRP A 48 -3.64 4.23 -3.78
C TRP A 48 -4.19 4.65 -2.40
N GLY A 49 -4.62 3.68 -1.59
CA GLY A 49 -5.07 3.94 -0.22
C GLY A 49 -3.96 4.52 0.64
N ASP A 50 -2.76 3.94 0.56
CA ASP A 50 -1.59 4.31 1.35
C ASP A 50 -1.09 5.73 1.00
N VAL A 51 -0.93 6.03 -0.30
CA VAL A 51 -0.58 7.38 -0.81
C VAL A 51 -1.62 8.43 -0.40
N SER A 52 -2.91 8.08 -0.47
CA SER A 52 -4.01 8.96 -0.06
C SER A 52 -3.99 9.24 1.45
N ALA A 53 -3.74 8.21 2.26
CA ALA A 53 -3.63 8.34 3.71
C ALA A 53 -2.47 9.28 4.10
N ILE A 54 -1.29 9.09 3.50
CA ILE A 54 -0.13 9.94 3.72
C ILE A 54 -0.42 11.39 3.28
N ALA A 55 -0.93 11.59 2.06
CA ALA A 55 -1.24 12.91 1.55
C ALA A 55 -2.30 13.64 2.40
N ASN A 56 -3.30 12.93 2.93
CA ASN A 56 -4.30 13.49 3.84
C ASN A 56 -3.67 13.88 5.19
N ALA A 57 -2.84 13.03 5.78
CA ALA A 57 -2.18 13.31 7.06
C ALA A 57 -1.30 14.55 6.99
N ILE A 58 -0.49 14.65 5.92
CA ILE A 58 0.32 15.84 5.59
C ILE A 58 -0.57 17.08 5.46
N SER A 59 -1.70 16.97 4.76
CA SER A 59 -2.62 18.10 4.56
C SER A 59 -3.26 18.59 5.86
N ILE A 60 -3.66 17.67 6.75
CA ILE A 60 -4.26 18.01 8.04
C ILE A 60 -3.22 18.67 8.95
N LYS A 61 -2.00 18.11 9.01
CA LYS A 61 -0.89 18.70 9.77
C LYS A 61 -0.60 20.15 9.36
N ILE A 62 -0.54 20.42 8.05
CA ILE A 62 -0.36 21.78 7.51
C ILE A 62 -1.43 22.74 8.04
N VAL A 63 -2.68 22.28 8.07
CA VAL A 63 -3.81 23.10 8.51
C VAL A 63 -3.70 23.38 10.02
N ASP A 64 -3.39 22.38 10.82
CA ASP A 64 -3.30 22.50 12.28
C ASP A 64 -2.15 23.43 12.71
N GLU A 65 -1.03 23.38 12.00
CA GLU A 65 0.13 24.25 12.22
C GLU A 65 0.03 25.60 11.49
N LYS A 66 -1.16 25.97 11.00
CA LYS A 66 -1.46 27.25 10.33
C LYS A 66 -0.55 27.55 9.14
N GLY A 67 -0.23 26.54 8.34
CA GLY A 67 0.69 26.63 7.20
C GLY A 67 2.16 26.41 7.57
N GLY A 68 2.47 26.22 8.86
CA GLY A 68 3.77 25.77 9.33
C GLY A 68 3.98 24.27 9.12
N TRP A 69 5.24 23.88 9.01
CA TRP A 69 5.74 22.53 9.28
C TRP A 69 6.75 22.69 10.42
N ASN A 70 6.31 22.47 11.66
CA ASN A 70 7.12 22.65 12.85
C ASN A 70 8.12 21.49 13.00
N THR A 71 9.41 21.82 13.02
CA THR A 71 10.57 20.93 13.13
C THR A 71 10.87 20.53 14.58
N THR A 72 9.86 20.18 15.37
CA THR A 72 10.10 19.62 16.71
C THR A 72 10.27 18.11 16.59
N GLY A 73 11.40 17.56 17.04
CA GLY A 73 11.75 16.14 16.88
C GLY A 73 12.47 15.84 15.57
N ASN A 74 12.38 14.60 15.07
CA ASN A 74 12.96 14.16 13.79
C ASN A 74 12.16 14.64 12.57
N CYS A 75 11.27 15.62 12.77
CA CYS A 75 10.45 16.17 11.70
C CYS A 75 11.27 16.98 10.71
N GLU A 76 11.54 16.38 9.55
CA GLU A 76 12.25 17.07 8.49
C GLU A 76 11.45 18.27 7.96
N ASN A 77 12.18 19.35 7.64
CA ASN A 77 11.55 20.57 7.16
C ASN A 77 11.07 20.39 5.72
N LEU A 78 9.77 20.19 5.55
CA LEU A 78 9.14 19.99 4.25
C LEU A 78 9.34 21.19 3.29
N LEU A 79 9.69 22.37 3.80
CA LEU A 79 9.96 23.57 3.01
C LEU A 79 11.37 23.56 2.37
N ALA A 80 12.26 22.64 2.77
CA ALA A 80 13.68 22.68 2.42
C ALA A 80 14.04 22.01 1.08
N PHE A 81 13.15 21.23 0.44
CA PHE A 81 13.43 20.57 -0.83
C PHE A 81 12.62 21.11 -1.99
N THR A 82 13.27 21.14 -3.16
CA THR A 82 12.65 21.53 -4.44
C THR A 82 12.90 20.45 -5.48
N SER A 83 11.79 19.84 -5.93
CA SER A 83 11.60 19.08 -7.17
C SER A 83 12.24 17.70 -7.39
N THR A 84 12.87 17.06 -6.41
CA THR A 84 13.27 15.65 -6.51
C THR A 84 12.27 14.75 -5.77
N ASP A 85 11.95 13.59 -6.34
CA ASP A 85 11.25 12.53 -5.63
C ASP A 85 12.22 11.91 -4.61
N ILE A 86 11.99 12.19 -3.33
CA ILE A 86 12.79 11.70 -2.20
C ILE A 86 12.06 10.50 -1.58
N ALA A 87 12.78 9.47 -1.14
CA ALA A 87 12.17 8.32 -0.50
C ALA A 87 11.58 8.71 0.87
N LEU A 88 10.38 8.22 1.20
CA LEU A 88 9.83 8.28 2.55
C LEU A 88 10.44 7.15 3.36
N ALA A 89 11.56 7.44 4.00
CA ALA A 89 12.43 6.46 4.63
C ALA A 89 13.22 7.11 5.75
N TRP A 90 13.78 6.28 6.62
CA TRP A 90 14.74 6.65 7.64
C TRP A 90 15.86 5.62 7.64
N ASP A 91 17.12 6.06 7.72
CA ASP A 91 18.28 5.16 7.66
C ASP A 91 18.82 4.77 9.04
N GLY A 92 18.29 5.35 10.13
CA GLY A 92 18.80 5.12 11.49
C GLY A 92 20.05 5.94 11.85
N THR A 93 20.61 6.71 10.91
CA THR A 93 21.88 7.44 11.10
C THR A 93 21.72 8.95 11.07
N GLY A 94 20.55 9.46 10.66
CA GLY A 94 20.18 10.87 10.74
C GLY A 94 20.92 11.78 9.75
N ALA A 95 21.45 11.22 8.66
CA ALA A 95 22.30 11.95 7.73
C ALA A 95 22.17 11.53 6.25
N ASP A 96 21.07 10.91 5.84
CA ASP A 96 20.88 10.54 4.44
C ASP A 96 20.14 11.62 3.65
N ALA A 97 20.83 12.30 2.73
CA ALA A 97 20.24 13.33 1.86
C ALA A 97 19.21 12.78 0.85
N ALA A 98 19.05 11.45 0.79
CA ALA A 98 18.19 10.74 -0.16
C ALA A 98 16.87 10.22 0.48
N ALA A 99 16.70 10.35 1.78
CA ALA A 99 15.54 9.90 2.53
C ALA A 99 14.90 11.08 3.28
N PHE A 100 13.58 11.04 3.44
CA PHE A 100 12.79 12.06 4.11
C PHE A 100 11.93 11.39 5.19
N ASP A 101 12.25 11.64 6.46
CA ASP A 101 11.50 11.10 7.59
C ASP A 101 10.36 12.04 7.99
N ILE A 102 9.15 11.50 7.95
CA ILE A 102 7.92 12.16 8.42
C ILE A 102 7.18 11.34 9.46
N CYS A 103 7.71 10.20 9.88
CA CYS A 103 6.99 9.26 10.73
C CYS A 103 6.57 9.97 12.03
N ASP A 104 7.53 10.54 12.76
CA ASP A 104 7.28 11.28 14.00
C ASP A 104 6.40 12.53 13.80
N CYS A 105 6.22 12.98 12.54
CA CYS A 105 5.39 14.13 12.23
C CYS A 105 3.92 13.82 12.12
N ILE A 106 3.59 12.66 11.57
CA ILE A 106 2.21 12.31 11.22
C ILE A 106 1.69 11.12 12.04
N VAL A 107 2.56 10.36 12.67
CA VAL A 107 2.23 9.24 13.54
C VAL A 107 2.62 9.61 14.98
N PRO A 108 1.78 9.33 15.99
CA PRO A 108 0.48 8.66 15.94
C PRO A 108 -0.72 9.59 15.68
N ASP A 109 -0.49 10.90 15.60
CA ASP A 109 -1.58 11.90 15.71
C ASP A 109 -2.50 11.95 14.49
N TYR A 110 -1.97 11.71 13.28
CA TYR A 110 -2.71 11.80 12.01
C TYR A 110 -2.79 10.44 11.28
N LEU A 111 -1.95 9.48 11.66
CA LEU A 111 -1.93 8.08 11.19
C LEU A 111 -1.62 7.14 12.35
N GLY A 112 -2.28 5.98 12.40
CA GLY A 112 -2.01 4.96 13.43
C GLY A 112 -0.65 4.26 13.28
N SER A 113 -0.12 4.17 12.05
CA SER A 113 1.20 3.66 11.71
C SER A 113 1.56 4.07 10.28
N MET A 114 2.85 4.09 9.94
CA MET A 114 3.27 4.43 8.58
C MET A 114 2.84 3.33 7.58
N PRO A 115 2.14 3.67 6.48
CA PRO A 115 1.83 2.73 5.42
C PRO A 115 3.09 2.27 4.69
N LEU A 116 3.09 1.02 4.21
CA LEU A 116 4.22 0.38 3.54
C LEU A 116 3.78 -0.22 2.21
N ASP A 117 4.61 -0.01 1.18
CA ASP A 117 4.44 -0.63 -0.12
C ASP A 117 4.43 -2.17 0.01
N PRO A 118 3.42 -2.87 -0.54
CA PRO A 118 3.30 -4.31 -0.36
C PRO A 118 4.42 -5.13 -1.00
N SER A 119 5.20 -4.55 -1.92
CA SER A 119 6.29 -5.25 -2.62
C SER A 119 7.68 -4.80 -2.14
N ASN A 120 7.82 -3.54 -1.72
CA ASN A 120 9.13 -2.92 -1.43
C ASN A 120 9.26 -2.33 -0.03
N GLY A 121 8.19 -2.28 0.76
CA GLY A 121 8.19 -1.67 2.08
C GLY A 121 9.00 -2.48 3.10
N VAL A 122 9.91 -1.81 3.80
CA VAL A 122 10.70 -2.32 4.92
C VAL A 122 10.15 -1.72 6.20
N THR A 123 9.66 -2.58 7.11
CA THR A 123 9.07 -2.15 8.39
C THR A 123 10.14 -1.60 9.35
N PRO A 124 9.83 -0.53 10.11
CA PRO A 124 10.60 -0.20 11.30
C PRO A 124 10.58 -1.38 12.29
N ASP A 125 11.68 -1.64 12.99
CA ASP A 125 11.76 -2.70 14.01
C ASP A 125 10.90 -2.42 15.25
N THR A 126 10.52 -1.16 15.44
CA THR A 126 9.76 -0.62 16.56
C THR A 126 8.65 0.28 16.06
N LEU A 127 7.40 -0.03 16.45
CA LEU A 127 6.21 0.75 16.12
C LEU A 127 5.92 1.79 17.22
N PRO A 128 5.37 2.97 16.87
CA PRO A 128 4.80 3.30 15.56
C PRO A 128 5.76 4.06 14.64
N CYS A 129 6.86 4.59 15.19
CA CYS A 129 8.05 5.12 14.52
C CYS A 129 9.25 4.65 15.33
N GLY A 130 10.19 3.97 14.67
CA GLY A 130 11.31 3.31 15.33
C GLY A 130 12.59 4.13 15.26
N THR A 131 13.57 3.80 16.12
CA THR A 131 14.94 4.34 15.97
C THR A 131 15.74 3.61 14.88
N ALA A 132 15.22 2.49 14.37
CA ALA A 132 15.83 1.69 13.31
C ALA A 132 15.40 2.12 11.91
N SER A 133 16.21 1.75 10.92
CA SER A 133 15.98 2.07 9.52
C SER A 133 14.65 1.51 9.01
N TYR A 134 13.92 2.30 8.22
CA TYR A 134 12.71 1.88 7.51
C TYR A 134 12.66 2.50 6.12
N ASP A 135 11.94 1.86 5.20
CA ASP A 135 11.64 2.41 3.88
C ASP A 135 10.19 2.07 3.54
N THR A 136 9.36 3.08 3.30
CA THR A 136 7.95 2.80 3.00
C THR A 136 7.73 2.36 1.56
N GLY A 137 8.74 2.48 0.70
CA GLY A 137 8.61 2.28 -0.75
C GLY A 137 7.83 3.40 -1.46
N TYR A 138 7.50 4.47 -0.74
CA TYR A 138 6.80 5.65 -1.27
C TYR A 138 7.78 6.82 -1.38
N LYS A 139 7.41 7.80 -2.20
CA LYS A 139 8.23 9.00 -2.39
C LYS A 139 7.41 10.27 -2.19
N ILE A 140 8.11 11.33 -1.84
CA ILE A 140 7.59 12.67 -1.66
C ILE A 140 8.35 13.66 -2.55
N SER A 141 7.63 14.58 -3.19
CA SER A 141 8.21 15.69 -3.94
C SER A 141 7.41 16.97 -3.72
N ARG A 142 8.09 18.12 -3.82
CA ARG A 142 7.51 19.44 -3.67
C ARG A 142 7.87 20.29 -4.87
N ASN A 143 6.86 20.90 -5.50
CA ASN A 143 7.10 21.79 -6.63
C ASN A 143 7.38 23.23 -6.17
N ALA A 144 7.81 24.09 -7.09
CA ALA A 144 8.11 25.50 -6.80
C ALA A 144 6.90 26.32 -6.31
N ALA A 145 5.68 25.86 -6.59
CA ALA A 145 4.44 26.46 -6.08
C ALA A 145 4.05 25.96 -4.67
N GLY A 146 4.87 25.09 -4.07
CA GLY A 146 4.64 24.53 -2.74
C GLY A 146 3.69 23.33 -2.67
N ARG A 147 3.23 22.82 -3.82
CA ARG A 147 2.39 21.61 -3.90
C ARG A 147 3.21 20.38 -3.53
N ILE A 148 2.70 19.58 -2.61
CA ILE A 148 3.34 18.36 -2.11
C ILE A 148 2.72 17.18 -2.84
N THR A 149 3.54 16.32 -3.42
CA THR A 149 3.11 15.14 -4.16
C THR A 149 3.67 13.90 -3.50
N ILE A 150 2.78 12.96 -3.18
CA ILE A 150 3.16 11.63 -2.72
C ILE A 150 3.00 10.68 -3.90
N SER A 151 4.01 9.86 -4.16
CA SER A 151 4.01 8.92 -5.28
C SER A 151 4.39 7.51 -4.84
N ALA A 152 3.80 6.51 -5.52
CA ALA A 152 4.18 5.11 -5.38
C ALA A 152 4.92 4.67 -6.66
N PRO A 153 6.26 4.62 -6.66
CA PRO A 153 7.05 4.23 -7.83
C PRO A 153 6.90 2.73 -8.17
N GLY A 154 6.48 1.90 -7.22
CA GLY A 154 6.33 0.46 -7.39
C GLY A 154 5.07 0.00 -8.14
N TYR A 155 4.40 0.87 -8.90
CA TYR A 155 3.14 0.53 -9.59
C TYR A 155 3.31 -0.66 -10.55
N GLU A 156 2.33 -1.57 -10.56
CA GLU A 156 2.43 -2.85 -11.28
C GLU A 156 1.46 -2.95 -12.46
N PHE A 157 0.38 -2.14 -12.50
CA PHE A 157 -0.68 -2.31 -13.49
C PHE A 157 -1.15 -1.02 -14.20
N GLU A 158 -1.43 0.09 -13.50
CA GLU A 158 -2.11 1.27 -14.10
C GLU A 158 -1.25 2.54 -14.29
N GLY A 159 0.07 2.42 -14.27
CA GLY A 159 0.98 3.57 -14.43
C GLY A 159 1.22 4.31 -13.10
N PRO A 160 1.94 5.45 -13.13
CA PRO A 160 2.43 6.10 -11.92
C PRO A 160 1.27 6.58 -11.02
N ILE A 161 1.24 6.07 -9.79
CA ILE A 161 0.28 6.47 -8.76
C ILE A 161 0.86 7.68 -8.02
N SER A 162 0.19 8.83 -8.11
CA SER A 162 0.59 10.02 -7.37
C SER A 162 -0.59 10.90 -6.97
N ILE A 163 -0.50 11.51 -5.79
CA ILE A 163 -1.48 12.47 -5.28
C ILE A 163 -0.75 13.73 -4.88
N GLY A 164 -1.08 14.85 -5.54
CA GLY A 164 -0.56 16.17 -5.22
C GLY A 164 -1.58 17.02 -4.47
N ARG A 165 -1.18 17.59 -3.32
CA ARG A 165 -1.94 18.51 -2.47
C ARG A 165 -1.31 19.89 -2.44
#